data_AF-A0A7Z2ZUZ4-F1
#
_entry.id   AF-A0A7Z2ZUZ4-F1
#
_cell.length_a   1.000
_cell.length_b   1.000
_cell.length_c   1.000
_cell.angle_alpha   90.00
_cell.angle_beta   90.00
_cell.angle_gamma   90.00
#
_symmetry.space_group_name_H-M   'P 1'
#
loop_
_entity.id
_entity.type
_entity.pdbx_description
1 polymer ?
#
loop_
_entity_poly.entity_id
_entity_poly.type
_entity_poly.pdbx_seq_one_letter_code
_entity_poly.pdbx_strand_id
1 'polypeptide(L)'
;MSPLDTNRRLAELLGWTSISHAGFELRGLPPDAQRWGLHEGRIPDWTGAWCACGPLMVEYLQRIAQRPYRATAGAVGLMAIMRDRIAAGGGDEAARRAIVDAMIEVLEAGG
;
A
#
# COMPACT_ATOMS: atom_id res chain seq x y z
N MET A 1 -1.69 -12.73 6.05
CA MET A 1 -1.30 -11.70 7.04
C MET A 1 -2.54 -11.00 7.54
N SER A 2 -2.59 -10.54 8.80
CA SER A 2 -3.70 -9.69 9.25
C SER A 2 -3.68 -8.34 8.51
N PRO A 3 -4.80 -7.57 8.46
CA PRO A 3 -4.79 -6.23 7.88
C PRO A 3 -3.68 -5.34 8.47
N LEU A 4 -3.48 -5.45 9.78
CA LEU A 4 -2.49 -4.65 10.50
C LEU A 4 -1.05 -5.07 10.14
N ASP A 5 -0.75 -6.37 10.07
CA ASP A 5 0.57 -6.86 9.63
C ASP A 5 0.88 -6.42 8.19
N THR A 6 -0.17 -6.25 7.38
CA THR A 6 -0.04 -5.90 5.96
C THR A 6 0.23 -4.41 5.80
N ASN A 7 -0.49 -3.57 6.54
CA ASN A 7 -0.16 -2.15 6.65
C ASN A 7 1.26 -1.98 7.20
N ARG A 8 1.65 -2.74 8.23
CA ARG A 8 3.02 -2.71 8.77
C ARG A 8 4.04 -3.03 7.68
N ARG A 9 3.86 -4.15 6.96
CA ARG A 9 4.79 -4.57 5.91
C ARG A 9 4.92 -3.52 4.80
N LEU A 10 3.79 -2.96 4.36
CA LEU A 10 3.82 -1.89 3.36
C LEU A 10 4.53 -0.64 3.90
N ALA A 11 4.29 -0.25 5.14
CA ALA A 11 4.97 0.89 5.77
C ALA A 11 6.50 0.70 5.79
N GLU A 12 6.98 -0.48 6.17
CA GLU A 12 8.41 -0.83 6.15
C GLU A 12 9.00 -0.67 4.74
N LEU A 13 8.32 -1.19 3.71
CA LEU A 13 8.76 -1.09 2.32
C LEU A 13 8.73 0.35 1.78
N LEU A 14 7.84 1.18 2.31
CA LEU A 14 7.78 2.61 2.00
C LEU A 14 8.81 3.43 2.79
N GLY A 15 9.64 2.79 3.63
CA GLY A 15 10.73 3.44 4.37
C GLY A 15 10.33 3.99 5.75
N TRP A 16 9.16 3.62 6.27
CA TRP A 16 8.82 3.93 7.66
C TRP A 16 9.70 3.11 8.61
N THR A 17 10.06 3.72 9.74
CA THR A 17 10.93 3.11 10.75
C THR A 17 10.31 3.21 12.14
N SER A 18 10.89 2.51 13.13
CA SER A 18 10.41 2.52 14.52
C SER A 18 8.92 2.20 14.67
N ILE A 19 8.43 1.23 13.89
CA ILE A 19 7.00 0.94 13.80
C ILE A 19 6.50 0.20 15.05
N SER A 20 5.56 0.83 15.75
CA SER A 20 4.97 0.38 17.00
C SER A 20 3.45 0.22 16.89
N HIS A 21 2.87 -0.60 17.77
CA HIS A 21 1.42 -0.70 17.91
C HIS A 21 0.94 0.25 19.01
N ALA A 22 -0.08 1.04 18.70
CA ALA A 22 -0.81 1.85 19.65
C ALA A 22 -2.29 1.41 19.64
N GLY A 23 -2.59 0.32 20.35
CA GLY A 23 -3.91 -0.30 20.34
C GLY A 23 -4.23 -0.91 18.96
N PHE A 24 -5.26 -0.38 18.30
CA PHE A 24 -5.71 -0.81 16.96
C PHE A 24 -5.03 -0.04 15.81
N GLU A 25 -4.03 0.78 16.13
CA GLU A 25 -3.34 1.62 15.15
C GLU A 25 -1.84 1.33 15.11
N LEU A 26 -1.24 1.62 13.96
CA LEU A 26 0.20 1.60 13.78
C LEU A 26 0.74 3.02 13.86
N ARG A 27 1.86 3.19 14.55
CA ARG A 27 2.62 4.43 14.59
C ARG A 27 4.05 4.15 14.17
N GLY A 28 4.72 5.14 13.60
CA GLY A 28 6.11 5.02 13.20
C GLY A 28 6.68 6.36 12.76
N LEU A 29 7.98 6.36 12.49
CA LEU A 29 8.65 7.51 11.89
C LEU A 29 8.52 7.45 10.38
N PRO A 30 7.96 8.48 9.73
CA PRO A 30 7.87 8.52 8.28
C PRO A 30 9.27 8.57 7.63
N PRO A 31 9.37 8.24 6.34
CA PRO A 31 10.59 8.40 5.59
C PRO A 31 11.15 9.83 5.74
N ASP A 32 12.46 9.95 5.85
CA ASP A 32 13.17 11.23 6.09
C ASP A 32 12.81 11.98 7.38
N ALA A 33 12.03 11.39 8.30
CA ALA A 33 11.62 12.08 9.53
C ALA A 33 12.78 12.69 10.31
N GLN A 34 13.90 11.96 10.39
CA GLN A 34 15.11 12.40 11.08
C GLN A 34 15.75 13.64 10.43
N ARG A 35 15.65 13.78 9.10
CA ARG A 35 16.16 14.93 8.36
C ARG A 35 15.32 16.19 8.59
N TRP A 36 14.02 16.02 8.76
CA TRP A 36 13.06 17.13 8.89
C TRP A 36 12.66 17.41 10.35
N GLY A 37 13.27 16.71 11.31
CA GLY A 37 12.89 16.82 12.72
C GLY A 37 11.45 16.38 13.00
N LEU A 38 10.89 15.51 12.17
CA LEU A 38 9.53 15.01 12.33
C LEU A 38 9.48 13.93 13.42
N HIS A 39 8.36 13.90 14.12
CA HIS A 39 8.10 12.93 15.18
C HIS A 39 7.30 11.74 14.66
N GLU A 40 7.11 10.75 15.54
CA GLU A 40 6.30 9.57 15.24
C GLU A 40 4.87 9.97 14.83
N GLY A 41 4.50 9.54 13.63
CA GLY A 41 3.20 9.77 13.02
C GLY A 41 2.34 8.52 13.01
N ARG A 42 1.04 8.69 12.77
CA ARG A 42 0.12 7.59 12.51
C ARG A 42 0.42 7.01 11.12
N ILE A 43 0.63 5.71 11.05
CA ILE A 43 0.74 4.99 9.77
C ILE A 43 -0.67 4.92 9.17
N PRO A 44 -0.85 5.26 7.89
CA PRO A 44 -2.16 5.19 7.25
C PRO A 44 -2.72 3.75 7.23
N ASP A 45 -4.03 3.61 7.42
CA ASP A 45 -4.71 2.32 7.29
C ASP A 45 -5.12 2.08 5.82
N TRP A 46 -4.18 1.58 5.02
CA TRP A 46 -4.39 1.34 3.59
C TRP A 46 -5.38 0.20 3.32
N THR A 47 -5.41 -0.82 4.16
CA THR A 47 -6.35 -1.93 4.02
C THR A 47 -7.78 -1.54 4.42
N GLY A 48 -7.94 -0.67 5.43
CA GLY A 48 -9.25 -0.32 5.98
C GLY A 48 -9.86 0.98 5.42
N ALA A 49 -9.05 1.93 4.94
CA ALA A 49 -9.54 3.25 4.52
C ALA A 49 -9.18 3.60 3.06
N TRP A 50 -10.21 3.90 2.25
CA TRP A 50 -10.02 4.36 0.88
C TRP A 50 -9.27 5.69 0.78
N CYS A 51 -9.43 6.60 1.74
CA CYS A 51 -8.69 7.87 1.75
C CYS A 51 -7.17 7.66 1.90
N ALA A 52 -6.74 6.56 2.53
CA ALA A 52 -5.35 6.16 2.61
C ALA A 52 -4.92 5.34 1.36
N CYS A 53 -5.77 4.41 0.91
CA CYS A 53 -5.47 3.50 -0.20
C CYS A 53 -5.48 4.20 -1.58
N GLY A 54 -6.38 5.17 -1.79
CA GLY A 54 -6.56 5.86 -3.07
C GLY A 54 -5.29 6.55 -3.59
N PRO A 55 -4.58 7.35 -2.76
CA PRO A 55 -3.30 7.95 -3.14
C PRO A 55 -2.24 6.93 -3.57
N LEU A 56 -2.13 5.80 -2.85
CA LEU A 56 -1.21 4.72 -3.20
C LEU A 56 -1.49 4.18 -4.60
N MET A 57 -2.77 3.97 -4.94
CA MET A 57 -3.17 3.49 -6.26
C MET A 57 -2.72 4.44 -7.37
N VAL A 58 -2.83 5.76 -7.16
CA VAL A 58 -2.42 6.76 -8.15
C VAL A 58 -0.90 6.79 -8.33
N GLU A 59 -0.14 6.84 -7.24
CA GLU A 59 1.33 6.83 -7.29
C GLU A 59 1.87 5.53 -7.90
N TYR A 60 1.25 4.40 -7.55
CA TYR A 60 1.63 3.09 -8.06
C TYR A 60 1.32 2.93 -9.54
N LEU A 61 0.14 3.38 -9.99
CA LEU A 61 -0.21 3.39 -11.42
C LEU A 61 0.80 4.20 -12.25
N GLN A 62 1.23 5.36 -11.72
CA GLN A 62 2.24 6.19 -12.38
C GLN A 62 3.60 5.47 -12.45
N ARG A 63 4.03 4.80 -11.37
CA ARG A 63 5.31 4.05 -11.36
C ARG A 63 5.31 2.84 -12.29
N ILE A 64 4.21 2.11 -12.37
CA ILE A 64 4.07 0.98 -13.30
C ILE A 64 4.13 1.48 -14.75
N ALA A 65 3.41 2.56 -15.07
CA ALA A 65 3.38 3.12 -16.43
C ALA A 65 4.78 3.52 -16.93
N GLN A 66 5.74 3.71 -16.02
CA GLN A 66 7.12 4.09 -16.31
C GLN A 66 8.10 2.91 -16.39
N ARG A 67 7.69 1.67 -16.09
CA ARG A 67 8.57 0.47 -16.17
C ARG A 67 8.39 -0.30 -17.50
N PRO A 68 9.42 -1.01 -18.00
CA PRO A 68 9.34 -1.75 -19.25
C PRO A 68 8.28 -2.86 -19.22
N TYR A 69 7.72 -3.16 -20.40
CA TYR A 69 6.51 -3.92 -20.76
C TYR A 69 6.05 -5.10 -19.86
N ARG A 70 6.93 -5.76 -19.09
CA ARG A 70 6.56 -6.84 -18.16
C ARG A 70 5.84 -6.35 -16.89
N ALA A 71 6.18 -5.16 -16.39
CA ALA A 71 5.46 -4.56 -15.26
C ALA A 71 4.04 -4.12 -15.63
N THR A 72 3.85 -3.70 -16.88
CA THR A 72 2.58 -3.24 -17.44
C THR A 72 1.53 -4.36 -17.52
N ALA A 73 1.94 -5.59 -17.86
CA ALA A 73 1.03 -6.74 -17.91
C ALA A 73 0.47 -7.13 -16.53
N GLY A 74 1.31 -7.07 -15.47
CA GLY A 74 0.87 -7.29 -14.09
C GLY A 74 -0.16 -6.26 -13.63
N ALA A 75 0.03 -5.00 -14.00
CA ALA A 75 -0.89 -3.91 -13.65
C ALA A 75 -2.21 -3.91 -14.44
N VAL A 76 -2.20 -4.33 -15.71
CA VAL A 76 -3.43 -4.54 -16.48
C VAL A 76 -4.21 -5.73 -15.92
N GLY A 77 -3.52 -6.80 -15.52
CA GLY A 77 -4.11 -7.92 -14.77
C GLY A 77 -4.71 -7.46 -13.44
N LEU A 78 -4.00 -6.59 -12.71
CA LEU A 78 -4.50 -6.01 -11.46
C LEU A 78 -5.74 -5.15 -11.68
N MET A 79 -5.74 -4.30 -12.70
CA MET A 79 -6.90 -3.46 -13.07
C MET A 79 -8.11 -4.29 -13.51
N ALA A 80 -7.90 -5.43 -14.17
CA ALA A 80 -8.98 -6.36 -14.51
C ALA A 80 -9.54 -7.05 -13.25
N ILE A 81 -8.66 -7.56 -12.36
CA ILE A 81 -9.06 -8.16 -11.08
C ILE A 81 -9.81 -7.14 -10.20
N MET A 82 -9.35 -5.89 -10.17
CA MET A 82 -9.99 -4.80 -9.42
C MET A 82 -11.36 -4.46 -10.01
N ARG A 83 -11.50 -4.39 -11.33
CA ARG A 83 -12.76 -4.14 -12.02
C ARG A 83 -13.81 -5.22 -11.70
N ASP A 84 -13.42 -6.49 -11.77
CA ASP A 84 -14.32 -7.62 -11.52
C ASP A 84 -14.73 -7.71 -10.05
N ARG A 85 -13.84 -7.36 -9.12
CA ARG A 85 -14.12 -7.38 -7.67
C ARG A 85 -14.95 -6.19 -7.19
N ILE A 86 -14.75 -5.00 -7.76
CA ILE A 86 -15.57 -3.81 -7.49
C ILE A 86 -17.01 -4.06 -7.98
N ALA A 87 -17.18 -4.71 -9.14
CA ALA A 87 -18.50 -5.04 -9.67
C ALA A 87 -19.30 -6.04 -8.79
N ALA A 88 -18.64 -6.78 -7.89
CA ALA A 88 -19.26 -7.84 -7.10
C ALA A 88 -19.87 -7.39 -5.75
N GLY A 89 -19.84 -6.09 -5.41
CA GLY A 89 -20.66 -5.51 -4.33
C GLY A 89 -20.34 -5.88 -2.87
N GLY A 90 -19.53 -6.91 -2.61
CA GLY A 90 -18.94 -7.25 -1.30
C GLY A 90 -17.44 -6.97 -1.21
N GLY A 91 -16.90 -6.23 -2.19
CA GLY A 91 -15.50 -6.27 -2.60
C GLY A 91 -14.61 -5.11 -2.15
N ASP A 92 -15.10 -4.16 -1.37
CA ASP A 92 -14.34 -2.93 -1.07
C ASP A 92 -13.09 -3.16 -0.22
N GLU A 93 -13.23 -3.92 0.87
CA GLU A 93 -12.08 -4.32 1.69
C GLU A 93 -11.15 -5.26 0.93
N ALA A 94 -11.72 -6.23 0.21
CA ALA A 94 -10.95 -7.17 -0.61
C ALA A 94 -10.20 -6.49 -1.77
N ALA A 95 -10.75 -5.41 -2.32
CA ALA A 95 -10.12 -4.60 -3.36
C ALA A 95 -8.97 -3.78 -2.80
N ARG A 96 -9.18 -3.06 -1.69
CA ARG A 96 -8.08 -2.36 -1.00
C ARG A 96 -6.97 -3.32 -0.59
N ARG A 97 -7.36 -4.49 -0.08
CA ARG A 97 -6.42 -5.54 0.27
C ARG A 97 -5.58 -6.00 -0.93
N ALA A 98 -6.22 -6.28 -2.07
CA ALA A 98 -5.53 -6.68 -3.29
C ALA A 98 -4.58 -5.59 -3.82
N ILE A 99 -4.94 -4.31 -3.71
CA ILE A 99 -4.04 -3.19 -4.06
C ILE A 99 -2.79 -3.23 -3.20
N VAL A 100 -2.97 -3.29 -1.88
CA VAL A 100 -1.87 -3.27 -0.91
C VAL A 100 -0.96 -4.48 -1.10
N ASP A 101 -1.51 -5.69 -1.25
CA ASP A 101 -0.72 -6.90 -1.47
C ASP A 101 0.09 -6.80 -2.79
N ALA A 102 -0.51 -6.33 -3.88
CA ALA A 102 0.19 -6.15 -5.15
C ALA A 102 1.31 -5.10 -5.10
N MET A 103 1.10 -4.04 -4.31
CA MET A 103 2.16 -3.05 -4.07
C MET A 103 3.33 -3.64 -3.31
N ILE A 104 3.05 -4.44 -2.26
CA ILE A 104 4.08 -5.17 -1.52
C ILE A 104 4.89 -6.04 -2.49
N GLU A 105 4.22 -6.87 -3.30
CA GLU A 105 4.88 -7.76 -4.26
C GLU A 105 5.81 -7.00 -5.23
N VAL A 106 5.35 -5.87 -5.77
CA VAL A 106 6.18 -5.10 -6.72
C VAL A 106 7.33 -4.37 -6.05
N LEU A 107 7.14 -3.84 -4.84
CA LEU A 107 8.22 -3.23 -4.07
C LEU A 107 9.27 -4.28 -3.68
N GLU A 108 8.85 -5.49 -3.33
CA GLU A 108 9.75 -6.61 -3.03
C GLU A 108 10.48 -7.15 -4.27
N ALA A 109 9.81 -7.20 -5.42
CA ALA A 109 10.41 -7.65 -6.69
C ALA A 109 11.32 -6.60 -7.36
N GLY A 110 11.30 -5.35 -6.88
CA GLY A 110 11.95 -4.21 -7.51
C GLY A 110 12.97 -3.47 -6.65
N GLY A 111 13.36 -4.05 -5.51
CA GLY A 111 14.48 -3.61 -4.66
C GLY A 111 15.84 -4.07 -5.17
#